data_AF-A0A418JG72-F1
#
_entry.id   AF-A0A418JG72-F1
#
_cell.length_a   1.000
_cell.length_b   1.000
_cell.length_c   1.000
_cell.angle_alpha   90.00
_cell.angle_beta   90.00
_cell.angle_gamma   90.00
#
_symmetry.space_group_name_H-M   'P 1'
#
loop_
_entity.id
_entity.type
_entity.pdbx_description
1 polymer ?
#
loop_
_entity_poly.entity_id
_entity_poly.type
_entity_poly.pdbx_seq_one_letter_code
_entity_poly.pdbx_strand_id
1 'polypeptide(L)' 'MTNFIFVFLITAIVYSMFKYMYIFISRKLKQSKIAKNNYVVKEMLLSASGKFDILDLIIVFIITFIVIYK' A
#
# COMPACT_ATOMS: atom_id res chain seq x y z
N MET A 1 -11.43 15.02 -18.43
CA MET A 1 -10.56 15.42 -17.30
C MET A 1 -11.19 15.17 -15.94
N THR A 2 -12.46 15.55 -15.72
CA THR A 2 -13.16 15.34 -14.43
C THR A 2 -13.19 13.88 -13.98
N ASN A 3 -13.43 12.95 -14.91
CA ASN A 3 -13.41 11.51 -14.63
C ASN A 3 -12.02 11.02 -14.20
N PHE A 4 -10.95 11.63 -14.70
CA PHE A 4 -9.58 11.25 -14.33
C PHE A 4 -9.29 11.61 -12.88
N ILE A 5 -9.62 12.84 -12.48
CA ILE A 5 -9.40 13.31 -11.10
C ILE A 5 -10.23 12.47 -10.12
N PHE A 6 -11.47 12.14 -10.48
CA PHE A 6 -12.33 11.31 -9.64
C PHE A 6 -11.78 9.88 -9.46
N VAL A 7 -11.37 9.23 -10.55
CA VAL A 7 -10.76 7.89 -10.49
C VAL A 7 -9.42 7.94 -9.75
N PHE A 8 -8.62 9.00 -9.93
CA PHE A 8 -7.37 9.20 -9.20
C PHE A 8 -7.60 9.27 -7.69
N LEU A 9 -8.57 10.06 -7.24
CA LEU A 9 -8.92 10.19 -5.83
C LEU A 9 -9.38 8.86 -5.23
N ILE A 10 -10.26 8.13 -5.92
CA ILE A 10 -10.72 6.81 -5.46
C ILE A 10 -9.54 5.84 -5.38
N THR A 11 -8.69 5.82 -6.40
CA THR A 11 -7.51 4.94 -6.43
C THR A 11 -6.55 5.26 -5.29
N ALA A 12 -6.32 6.54 -4.99
CA ALA A 12 -5.49 6.98 -3.88
C ALA A 12 -6.06 6.52 -2.52
N ILE A 13 -7.38 6.64 -2.33
CA ILE A 13 -8.07 6.19 -1.10
C ILE A 13 -7.91 4.67 -0.94
N VAL A 14 -8.26 3.91 -1.99
CA VAL A 14 -8.20 2.44 -1.97
C VAL A 14 -6.77 1.97 -1.72
N TYR A 15 -5.79 2.52 -2.45
CA TYR A 15 -4.38 2.21 -2.25
C TYR A 15 -3.93 2.48 -0.81
N SER A 16 -4.31 3.64 -0.26
CA SER A 16 -3.97 4.00 1.13
C SER A 16 -4.58 3.01 2.13
N MET A 17 -5.84 2.60 1.95
CA MET A 17 -6.49 1.59 2.81
C MET A 17 -5.74 0.26 2.79
N PHE A 18 -5.35 -0.23 1.60
CA PHE A 18 -4.57 -1.46 1.48
C PHE A 18 -3.19 -1.33 2.13
N LYS A 19 -2.51 -0.18 1.95
CA LYS A 19 -1.22 0.09 2.59
C LYS A 19 -1.33 0.06 4.12
N TYR A 20 -2.35 0.72 4.68
CA TYR A 20 -2.60 0.69 6.13
C TYR A 20 -2.88 -0.72 6.63
N MET A 21 -3.71 -1.49 5.91
CA MET A 21 -4.01 -2.88 6.26
C MET A 21 -2.73 -3.75 6.25
N TYR A 22 -1.89 -3.61 5.23
CA TYR A 22 -0.60 -4.29 5.13
C TYR A 22 0.31 -3.96 6.33
N ILE A 23 0.43 -2.68 6.69
CA ILE A 23 1.24 -2.24 7.83
C ILE A 23 0.69 -2.83 9.13
N PHE A 24 -0.63 -2.81 9.31
CA PHE A 24 -1.28 -3.34 10.50
C PHE A 24 -1.03 -4.85 10.66
N ILE A 25 -1.28 -5.62 9.61
CA ILE A 25 -1.05 -7.07 9.60
C ILE A 25 0.43 -7.37 9.84
N SER A 26 1.33 -6.66 9.17
CA SER A 26 2.78 -6.82 9.34
C SER A 26 3.23 -6.58 10.78
N ARG A 27 2.69 -5.55 11.45
CA ARG A 27 2.98 -5.29 12.88
C ARG A 27 2.46 -6.41 13.76
N LYS A 28 1.23 -6.88 13.53
CA LYS A 28 0.63 -8.00 14.28
C LYS A 28 1.43 -9.28 14.10
N LEU A 29 1.90 -9.57 12.88
CA LEU A 29 2.74 -10.73 12.59
C LEU A 29 4.11 -10.64 13.29
N LYS A 30 4.77 -9.48 13.27
CA LYS A 30 6.04 -9.29 14.01
C LYS A 30 5.90 -9.45 15.52
N GLN A 31 4.73 -9.13 16.09
CA GLN A 31 4.44 -9.31 17.52
C GLN A 31 4.04 -10.75 17.88
N SER A 32 3.62 -11.56 16.92
CA SER A 32 3.20 -12.94 17.15
C SER A 32 4.41 -13.83 17.47
N LYS A 33 4.35 -14.56 18.59
CA LYS A 33 5.39 -15.55 18.97
C LYS A 33 5.62 -16.62 17.91
N ILE A 34 4.59 -16.94 17.12
CA ILE A 34 4.62 -18.00 16.09
C ILE A 34 5.37 -17.54 14.83
N ALA A 35 5.20 -16.27 14.44
CA ALA A 35 5.77 -15.72 13.21
C ALA A 35 7.13 -15.03 13.43
N LYS A 36 7.54 -14.82 14.69
CA LYS A 36 8.79 -14.12 15.08
C LYS A 36 10.07 -14.79 14.56
N ASN A 37 10.05 -16.10 14.32
CA ASN A 37 11.22 -16.85 13.85
C ASN A 37 11.29 -16.99 12.32
N ASN A 38 10.37 -16.35 11.58
CA ASN A 38 10.35 -16.39 10.12
C ASN A 38 11.12 -15.20 9.55
N TYR A 39 12.18 -15.47 8.78
CA TYR A 39 13.06 -14.45 8.17
C TYR A 39 12.27 -13.40 7.36
N VAL A 40 11.27 -13.85 6.60
CA VAL A 40 10.41 -12.98 5.79
C VAL A 40 9.63 -12.01 6.68
N VAL A 41 9.12 -12.48 7.81
CA VAL A 41 8.33 -11.66 8.75
C VAL A 41 9.22 -10.65 9.46
N LYS A 42 10.46 -11.01 9.77
CA LYS A 42 11.38 -10.16 10.53
C LYS A 42 12.02 -9.07 9.65
N GLU A 43 12.54 -9.46 8.50
CA GLU A 43 13.40 -8.63 7.64
C GLU A 43 12.65 -7.99 6.44
N MET A 44 11.58 -8.63 5.92
CA MET A 44 10.88 -8.12 4.72
C MET A 44 9.54 -7.43 5.01
N LEU A 45 8.77 -7.90 6.00
CA LEU A 45 7.52 -7.21 6.39
C LEU A 45 7.84 -5.86 7.03
N LEU A 46 7.04 -4.82 6.71
CA LEU A 46 7.22 -3.40 7.09
C LEU A 46 8.33 -2.62 6.34
N SER A 47 8.81 -3.09 5.18
CA SER A 47 9.61 -2.21 4.31
C SER A 47 8.84 -0.95 3.87
N ALA A 48 7.50 -1.00 3.90
CA ALA A 48 6.63 0.13 3.65
C ALA A 48 6.62 1.11 4.85
N SER A 49 7.09 2.34 4.58
CA SER A 49 6.90 3.51 5.45
C SER A 49 5.41 3.78 5.67
N GLY A 50 5.02 4.20 6.88
CA GLY A 50 3.64 4.59 7.17
C GLY A 50 3.24 5.94 6.56
N LYS A 51 4.18 6.68 5.98
CA LYS A 51 3.93 7.95 5.29
C LYS A 51 3.55 7.67 3.84
N PHE A 52 2.79 8.57 3.25
CA PHE A 52 2.54 8.55 1.82
C PHE A 52 3.73 9.22 1.12
N ASP A 53 4.54 8.42 0.43
CA ASP A 53 5.79 8.84 -0.19
C ASP A 53 5.62 8.97 -1.72
N ILE A 54 6.62 9.54 -2.39
CA ILE A 54 6.52 9.82 -3.85
C ILE A 54 6.33 8.56 -4.69
N LEU A 55 6.84 7.42 -4.22
CA LEU A 55 6.62 6.12 -4.86
C LEU A 55 5.14 5.70 -4.81
N ASP A 56 4.44 5.98 -3.72
CA ASP A 56 3.00 5.71 -3.60
C ASP A 56 2.21 6.55 -4.61
N LEU A 57 2.61 7.82 -4.79
CA LEU A 57 2.00 8.70 -5.79
C LEU A 57 2.17 8.14 -7.21
N ILE A 58 3.38 7.68 -7.56
CA ILE A 58 3.69 7.08 -8.87
C ILE A 58 2.84 5.83 -9.09
N ILE A 59 2.73 4.95 -8.09
CA ILE A 59 1.92 3.73 -8.18
C ILE A 59 0.44 4.07 -8.38
N VAL A 60 -0.11 4.99 -7.59
CA VAL A 60 -1.51 5.44 -7.74
C VAL A 60 -1.74 6.04 -9.12
N PHE A 61 -0.79 6.81 -9.63
CA PHE A 61 -0.87 7.40 -10.97
C PHE A 61 -0.88 6.32 -12.06
N ILE A 62 0.02 5.33 -11.99
CA ILE A 62 0.07 4.20 -12.93
C ILE A 62 -1.23 3.39 -12.89
N ILE A 63 -1.75 3.06 -11.71
CA ILE A 63 -3.00 2.33 -11.57
C ILE A 63 -4.15 3.13 -12.18
N THR A 64 -4.24 4.42 -11.86
CA THR A 64 -5.26 5.32 -12.41
C THR A 64 -5.19 5.37 -13.94
N PHE A 65 -3.98 5.47 -14.49
CA PHE A 65 -3.76 5.47 -15.93
C PHE A 65 -4.23 4.16 -16.57
N ILE A 66 -3.85 3.01 -16.00
CA ILE A 66 -4.30 1.68 -16.46
C ILE A 66 -5.82 1.53 -16.40
N VAL A 67 -6.47 2.07 -15.35
CA VAL A 67 -7.94 1.95 -15.20
C VAL A 67 -8.68 2.78 -16.25
N ILE A 68 -8.17 3.95 -16.62
CA ILE A 68 -8.84 4.88 -17.53
C ILE A 68 -8.52 4.58 -18.99
N TYR A 69 -7.26 4.26 -19.30
CA TYR A 69 -6.75 4.06 -20.65
C TYR A 69 -6.61 2.58 -21.01
N LYS A 70 -7.30 1.72 -20.28
CA LYS A 70 -7.38 0.29 -20.55
C LYS A 70 -7.94 0.01 -21.94
#